data_AF-A0A420E9R4-F1
#
_entry.id   AF-A0A420E9R4-F1
#
_cell.length_a   1.000
_cell.length_b   1.000
_cell.length_c   1.000
_cell.angle_alpha   90.00
_cell.angle_beta   90.00
_cell.angle_gamma   90.00
#
_symmetry.space_group_name_H-M   'P 1'
#
loop_
_entity.id
_entity.type
_entity.pdbx_description
1 polymer ?
#
loop_
_entity_poly.entity_id
_entity_poly.type
_entity_poly.pdbx_seq_one_letter_code
_entity_poly.pdbx_strand_id
1 'polypeptide(L)' 'MNRRKKTNQILKARAKRKNAKSATSNKPKYISKADRAKMDAEFETEEQLVLETQSSSED' A
#
# COMPACT_ATOMS: atom_id res chain seq x y z
N MET A 1 -5.00 -29.28 -30.29
CA MET A 1 -5.73 -28.23 -29.53
C MET A 1 -6.21 -27.17 -30.50
N ASN A 2 -7.52 -26.95 -30.59
CA ASN A 2 -8.08 -25.96 -31.52
C ASN A 2 -7.47 -24.57 -31.29
N ARG A 3 -7.19 -23.84 -32.38
CA ARG A 3 -6.58 -22.49 -32.37
C ARG A 3 -7.21 -21.56 -31.33
N ARG A 4 -8.54 -21.60 -31.21
CA ARG A 4 -9.32 -20.86 -30.20
C ARG A 4 -8.86 -21.15 -28.76
N LYS A 5 -8.67 -22.43 -28.40
CA LYS A 5 -8.21 -22.83 -27.06
C LYS A 5 -6.75 -22.38 -26.81
N LYS A 6 -5.90 -22.38 -27.85
CA LYS A 6 -4.51 -21.88 -27.73
C LYS A 6 -4.44 -20.39 -27.47
N THR A 7 -5.19 -19.59 -28.23
CA THR A 7 -5.26 -18.14 -28.01
C THR A 7 -5.75 -17.83 -26.59
N ASN A 8 -6.83 -18.48 -26.14
CA ASN A 8 -7.36 -18.27 -24.79
C ASN A 8 -6.35 -18.66 -23.69
N GLN A 9 -5.61 -19.75 -23.87
CA GLN A 9 -4.57 -20.16 -22.92
C GLN A 9 -3.45 -19.12 -22.84
N ILE A 10 -2.99 -18.59 -23.98
CA ILE A 10 -1.94 -17.58 -24.05
C ILE A 10 -2.40 -16.27 -23.39
N LEU A 11 -3.62 -15.81 -23.68
CA LEU A 11 -4.17 -14.59 -23.09
C LEU A 11 -4.30 -14.70 -21.57
N LYS A 12 -4.82 -15.82 -21.06
CA LYS A 12 -4.91 -16.08 -19.62
C LYS A 12 -3.53 -16.10 -18.95
N ALA A 13 -2.54 -16.74 -19.59
CA ALA A 13 -1.18 -16.79 -19.06
C ALA A 13 -0.54 -15.39 -19.00
N ARG A 14 -0.73 -14.55 -20.03
CA ARG A 14 -0.24 -13.17 -20.06
C ARG A 14 -0.92 -12.32 -18.98
N ALA A 15 -2.24 -12.42 -18.83
CA ALA A 15 -2.98 -11.71 -17.79
C ALA A 15 -2.51 -12.10 -16.38
N LYS A 16 -2.32 -13.40 -16.11
CA LYS A 16 -1.79 -13.89 -14.83
C LYS A 16 -0.40 -13.33 -14.53
N ARG A 17 0.50 -13.28 -15.52
CA ARG A 17 1.85 -12.71 -15.37
C ARG A 17 1.82 -11.22 -15.10
N LYS A 18 0.91 -10.47 -15.74
CA LYS A 18 0.73 -9.04 -15.49
C LYS A 18 0.22 -8.81 -14.06
N ASN A 19 -0.82 -9.53 -13.65
CA ASN A 19 -1.42 -9.40 -12.32
C ASN A 19 -0.46 -9.82 -11.20
N ALA A 20 0.38 -10.84 -11.41
CA ALA A 20 1.38 -11.24 -10.43
C ALA A 20 2.44 -10.16 -10.18
N LYS A 21 2.74 -9.32 -11.18
CA LYS A 21 3.67 -8.19 -11.02
C LYS A 21 3.04 -6.99 -10.33
N SER A 22 1.72 -6.81 -10.46
CA SER A 22 0.98 -5.69 -9.87
C SER A 22 0.26 -6.04 -8.56
N ALA A 23 0.30 -7.30 -8.11
CA ALA A 23 -0.32 -7.71 -6.87
C ALA A 23 0.53 -7.23 -5.69
N THR A 24 0.12 -6.12 -5.08
CA THR A 24 0.49 -5.82 -3.71
C THR A 24 -0.24 -6.78 -2.77
N SER A 25 0.43 -7.24 -1.72
CA SER A 25 -0.22 -8.06 -0.70
C SER A 25 -1.29 -7.21 -0.01
N ASN A 26 -2.54 -7.67 0.01
CA ASN A 26 -3.63 -7.04 0.77
C ASN A 26 -3.41 -7.10 2.29
N LYS A 27 -2.38 -7.83 2.75
CA LYS A 27 -2.02 -7.88 4.17
C LYS A 27 -1.24 -6.62 4.52
N PRO A 28 -1.58 -5.92 5.63
CA PRO A 28 -0.72 -4.86 6.13
C PRO A 28 0.67 -5.45 6.36
N LYS A 29 1.70 -4.69 5.98
CA LYS A 29 3.08 -5.08 6.23
C LYS A 29 3.25 -5.26 7.75
N TYR A 30 3.79 -6.40 8.18
CA TYR A 30 4.11 -6.56 9.60
C TYR A 30 5.23 -5.57 9.94
N ILE A 31 5.00 -4.79 10.99
CA ILE A 31 5.90 -3.80 11.54
C ILE A 31 6.26 -4.29 12.95
N SER A 32 7.54 -4.25 13.31
CA SER A 32 7.99 -4.72 14.63
C SER A 32 7.42 -3.85 15.76
N LYS A 33 7.44 -4.35 17.00
CA LYS A 33 6.95 -3.56 18.16
C LYS A 33 7.70 -2.23 18.32
N ALA A 34 9.01 -2.23 18.06
CA ALA A 34 9.84 -1.03 18.13
C ALA A 34 9.48 -0.03 17.03
N ASP A 35 9.25 -0.52 15.81
CA ASP A 35 8.91 0.36 14.68
C ASP A 35 7.49 0.93 14.81
N ARG A 36 6.55 0.18 15.41
CA ARG A 36 5.20 0.70 15.70
C ARG A 36 5.25 1.84 16.72
N ALA A 37 6.00 1.67 17.81
CA ALA A 37 6.17 2.72 18.82
C ALA A 37 6.83 3.99 18.25
N LYS A 38 7.76 3.85 17.29
CA LYS A 38 8.35 5.00 16.59
C LYS A 38 7.34 5.73 15.72
N MET A 39 6.55 5.00 14.95
CA MET A 39 5.49 5.60 14.11
C MET A 39 4.46 6.32 14.98
N ASP A 40 4.01 5.70 16.08
CA ASP A 40 3.03 6.31 16.99
C ASP A 40 3.58 7.62 17.60
N ALA A 41 4.84 7.64 18.03
CA ALA A 41 5.49 8.86 18.54
C ALA A 41 5.68 9.94 17.46
N GLU A 42 6.05 9.55 16.23
CA GLU A 42 6.14 10.48 15.09
C GLU A 42 4.76 11.07 14.77
N PHE A 43 3.70 10.26 14.75
CA PHE A 43 2.32 10.74 14.57
C PHE A 43 1.89 11.70 15.69
N GLU A 44 2.17 11.41 16.96
CA GLU A 44 1.87 12.33 18.07
C GLU A 44 2.59 13.67 17.92
N THR A 45 3.86 13.67 17.48
CA THR A 45 4.60 14.91 17.24
C THR A 45 4.07 15.70 16.04
N GLU A 46 3.69 15.01 14.97
CA GLU A 46 3.09 15.64 13.78
C GLU A 46 1.71 16.22 14.10
N GLU A 47 0.87 15.52 14.87
CA GLU A 47 -0.43 16.03 15.32
C GLU A 47 -0.30 17.27 16.19
N GLN A 48 0.68 17.29 17.12
CA GLN A 48 0.95 18.48 17.96
C GLN A 48 1.41 19.67 17.12
N LEU A 49 2.28 19.45 16.13
CA LEU A 49 2.72 20.50 15.20
C LEU A 49 1.58 21.04 14.33
N VAL A 50 0.65 20.17 13.90
CA VAL A 50 -0.52 20.59 13.11
C VAL A 50 -1.49 21.42 13.97
N LEU A 51 -1.70 21.05 15.23
CA LEU A 51 -2.54 21.82 16.16
C LEU A 51 -1.95 23.21 16.47
N GLU A 52 -0.64 23.28 16.69
CA GLU A 52 0.04 24.54 16.99
C GLU A 52 0.04 25.50 15.79
N THR A 53 0.24 24.98 14.58
CA THR A 53 0.20 25.77 13.34
C THR A 53 -1.20 26.27 13.00
N GLN A 54 -2.25 25.52 13.31
CA GLN A 54 -3.64 25.98 13.15
C GLN A 54 -3.98 27.08 14.15
N SER A 55 -3.60 26.92 15.43
CA SER A 55 -3.85 27.92 16.47
C SER A 55 -3.10 29.24 16.25
N SER A 56 -1.93 29.20 15.59
CA SER A 56 -1.15 30.41 15.25
C SER A 56 -1.69 31.17 14.03
N SER A 57 -2.64 30.60 13.29
CA SER A 57 -3.25 31.23 12.10
C SER A 57 -4.57 31.95 12.39
N GLU A 58 -5.02 31.91 13.65
CA GLU A 58 -6.31 32.44 14.12
C GLU A 58 -6.16 33.71 15.00
N ASP A 59 -4.97 34.32 15.07
CA ASP A 59 -4.69 35.64 15.69
C ASP A 59 -4.20 36.66 14.65
#